data_AF-A0A6A6SVL9-F1
#
_entry.id   AF-A0A6A6SVL9-F1
#
_cell.length_a   1.000
_cell.length_b   1.000
_cell.length_c   1.000
_cell.angle_alpha   90.00
_cell.angle_beta   90.00
_cell.angle_gamma   90.00
#
_symmetry.space_group_name_H-M   'P 1'
#
loop_
_entity.id
_entity.type
_entity.pdbx_description
1 polymer ?
#
loop_
_entity_poly.entity_id
_entity_poly.type
_entity_poly.pdbx_seq_one_letter_code
_entity_poly.pdbx_strand_id
1 'polypeptide(L)'
;MSWQAFLGDRPRTLAAVQEWAQAKFPLDFAKLPDHTTLNFMSFQQEAWCREMGMLQVPTVALHVGACSHGRTPGFQLYAIVHGEPLTYTKVAWIAKCGDGSYKRLPVQELDAITFDEPFSMCCDPKNLLETLNKRLKAVVCFYFLAANHLNEFLPDAAFQNELRRACAWYNSGSQKQDEQAALLQLQNKVKTLEADLRAATGSSASNANRDNQRQSSREGGPEIVHEGSSNRGK
;
A
#
# COMPACT_ATOMS: atom_id res chain seq x y z
N MET A 1 -33.90 -6.76 -13.18
CA MET A 1 -34.37 -6.82 -11.76
C MET A 1 -33.52 -5.87 -10.92
N SER A 2 -34.11 -5.14 -9.98
CA SER A 2 -33.38 -4.29 -9.02
C SER A 2 -32.83 -5.12 -7.85
N TRP A 3 -31.69 -4.71 -7.28
CA TRP A 3 -30.98 -5.54 -6.29
C TRP A 3 -31.61 -5.59 -4.89
N GLN A 4 -32.53 -4.67 -4.59
CA GLN A 4 -33.46 -4.82 -3.45
C GLN A 4 -34.24 -6.15 -3.52
N ALA A 5 -34.52 -6.68 -4.71
CA ALA A 5 -35.19 -7.98 -4.86
C ALA A 5 -34.27 -9.20 -4.72
N PHE A 6 -32.95 -9.07 -4.97
CA PHE A 6 -32.03 -10.22 -4.91
C PHE A 6 -31.45 -10.43 -3.51
N LEU A 7 -31.02 -9.36 -2.84
CA LEU A 7 -30.43 -9.43 -1.49
C LEU A 7 -31.35 -8.95 -0.37
N GLY A 8 -32.36 -8.11 -0.67
CA GLY A 8 -33.36 -7.61 0.28
C GLY A 8 -32.80 -7.28 1.67
N ASP A 9 -33.57 -7.70 2.68
CA ASP A 9 -33.24 -7.54 4.10
C ASP A 9 -32.34 -8.66 4.66
N ARG A 10 -31.78 -9.53 3.81
CA ARG A 10 -30.99 -10.70 4.28
C ARG A 10 -29.64 -10.28 4.88
N PRO A 11 -29.16 -10.93 5.95
CA PRO A 11 -27.80 -10.71 6.44
C PRO A 11 -26.75 -10.87 5.32
N ARG A 12 -25.70 -10.05 5.40
CA ARG A 12 -24.58 -10.02 4.46
C ARG A 12 -23.49 -10.96 5.00
N THR A 13 -23.52 -12.21 4.54
CA THR A 13 -22.45 -13.19 4.75
C THR A 13 -21.33 -13.00 3.72
N LEU A 14 -20.14 -13.56 3.98
CA LEU A 14 -19.02 -13.52 3.03
C LEU A 14 -19.42 -14.05 1.64
N ALA A 15 -20.06 -15.22 1.60
CA ALA A 15 -20.50 -15.87 0.36
C ALA A 15 -21.49 -14.99 -0.43
N ALA A 16 -22.47 -14.38 0.24
CA ALA A 16 -23.45 -13.52 -0.42
C ALA A 16 -22.83 -12.23 -0.99
N VAL A 17 -21.80 -11.68 -0.33
CA VAL A 17 -21.04 -10.52 -0.83
C VAL A 17 -20.15 -10.92 -2.02
N GLN A 18 -19.47 -12.06 -1.94
CA GLN A 18 -18.62 -12.57 -3.03
C GLN A 18 -19.43 -12.90 -4.30
N GLU A 19 -20.54 -13.63 -4.17
CA GLU A 19 -21.43 -13.98 -5.29
C GLU A 19 -21.94 -12.71 -5.99
N TRP A 20 -22.41 -11.73 -5.22
CA TRP A 20 -22.88 -10.44 -5.75
C TRP A 20 -21.76 -9.67 -6.47
N ALA A 21 -20.58 -9.57 -5.86
CA ALA A 21 -19.47 -8.81 -6.42
C ALA A 21 -18.95 -9.45 -7.73
N GLN A 22 -18.79 -10.77 -7.76
CA GLN A 22 -18.45 -11.54 -8.96
C GLN A 22 -19.52 -11.39 -10.06
N ALA A 23 -20.80 -11.32 -9.70
CA ALA A 23 -21.89 -11.12 -10.66
C ALA A 23 -22.08 -9.66 -11.14
N LYS A 24 -21.47 -8.66 -10.50
CA LYS A 24 -21.69 -7.23 -10.79
C LYS A 24 -20.47 -6.46 -11.25
N PHE A 25 -19.28 -6.73 -10.72
CA PHE A 25 -18.04 -6.02 -11.03
C PHE A 25 -16.82 -6.96 -10.87
N PRO A 26 -16.79 -8.13 -11.53
CA PRO A 26 -15.78 -9.17 -11.27
C PRO A 26 -14.34 -8.69 -11.46
N LEU A 27 -14.08 -7.85 -12.46
CA LEU A 27 -12.75 -7.32 -12.76
C LEU A 27 -12.24 -6.38 -11.65
N ASP A 28 -13.10 -5.49 -11.15
CA ASP A 28 -12.76 -4.59 -10.05
C ASP A 28 -12.63 -5.35 -8.71
N PHE A 29 -13.49 -6.34 -8.49
CA PHE A 29 -13.47 -7.15 -7.26
C PHE A 29 -12.23 -8.04 -7.17
N ALA A 30 -11.78 -8.62 -8.30
CA ALA A 30 -10.54 -9.40 -8.38
C ALA A 30 -9.26 -8.58 -8.16
N LYS A 31 -9.35 -7.24 -8.05
CA LYS A 31 -8.25 -6.35 -7.70
C LYS A 31 -8.21 -5.98 -6.21
N LEU A 32 -9.16 -6.44 -5.39
CA LEU A 32 -9.02 -6.34 -3.94
C LEU A 32 -7.85 -7.22 -3.46
N PRO A 33 -6.93 -6.67 -2.65
CA PRO A 33 -5.92 -7.47 -1.96
C PRO A 33 -6.54 -8.54 -1.06
N ASP A 34 -5.80 -9.63 -0.84
CA ASP A 34 -6.27 -10.72 0.01
C ASP A 34 -6.24 -10.30 1.49
N HIS A 35 -7.26 -10.68 2.26
CA HIS A 35 -7.32 -10.46 3.70
C HIS A 35 -6.11 -11.03 4.46
N THR A 36 -5.44 -12.03 3.90
CA THR A 36 -4.22 -12.64 4.46
C THR A 36 -3.01 -11.70 4.48
N THR A 37 -3.03 -10.60 3.70
CA THR A 37 -1.96 -9.57 3.74
C THR A 37 -2.21 -8.49 4.79
N LEU A 38 -3.27 -8.60 5.58
CA LEU A 38 -3.69 -7.59 6.56
C LEU A 38 -3.21 -7.92 7.97
N ASN A 39 -2.90 -6.88 8.74
CA ASN A 39 -2.49 -7.02 10.14
C ASN A 39 -3.70 -6.89 11.08
N PHE A 40 -4.23 -8.03 11.53
CA PHE A 40 -5.22 -8.11 12.60
C PHE A 40 -4.52 -8.38 13.95
N MET A 41 -4.96 -7.69 15.01
CA MET A 41 -4.50 -7.93 16.38
C MET A 41 -5.66 -8.24 17.33
N SER A 42 -5.37 -9.02 18.38
CA SER A 42 -6.30 -9.22 19.50
C SER A 42 -6.59 -7.89 20.17
N PHE A 43 -7.88 -7.60 20.36
CA PHE A 43 -8.39 -6.41 21.04
C PHE A 43 -9.30 -6.87 22.17
N GLN A 44 -8.94 -6.58 23.43
CA GLN A 44 -9.69 -7.05 24.61
C GLN A 44 -9.80 -5.93 25.65
N GLN A 45 -10.24 -4.75 25.20
CA GLN A 45 -10.29 -3.54 26.00
C GLN A 45 -11.68 -3.33 26.60
N GLU A 46 -12.13 -4.24 27.46
CA GLU A 46 -13.52 -4.28 27.94
C GLU A 46 -13.95 -2.99 28.66
N ALA A 47 -13.15 -2.49 29.61
CA ALA A 47 -13.46 -1.27 30.36
C ALA A 47 -13.64 -0.07 29.42
N TRP A 48 -12.68 0.14 28.52
CA TRP A 48 -12.73 1.18 27.49
C TRP A 48 -13.93 1.02 26.55
N CYS A 49 -14.27 -0.20 26.13
CA CYS A 49 -15.44 -0.44 25.28
C CYS A 49 -16.74 -0.03 25.97
N ARG A 50 -16.88 -0.35 27.27
CA ARG A 50 -18.04 0.06 28.08
C ARG A 50 -18.10 1.59 28.23
N GLU A 51 -16.98 2.25 28.53
CA GLU A 51 -16.89 3.73 28.58
C GLU A 51 -17.29 4.39 27.26
N MET A 52 -16.89 3.80 26.12
CA MET A 52 -17.24 4.29 24.78
C MET A 52 -18.67 3.90 24.32
N GLY A 53 -19.49 3.32 25.21
CA GLY A 53 -20.88 2.95 24.93
C GLY A 53 -21.04 1.76 23.97
N MET A 54 -20.02 0.89 23.88
CA MET A 54 -20.09 -0.32 23.05
C MET A 54 -20.76 -1.45 23.83
N LEU A 55 -21.92 -1.91 23.34
CA LEU A 55 -22.71 -2.98 23.97
C LEU A 55 -22.02 -4.35 23.92
N GLN A 56 -21.05 -4.51 23.01
CA GLN A 56 -20.16 -5.67 22.94
C GLN A 56 -18.71 -5.22 22.78
N VAL A 57 -17.81 -5.97 23.38
CA VAL A 57 -16.36 -5.79 23.26
C VAL A 57 -15.91 -6.48 21.97
N PRO A 58 -15.42 -5.75 20.95
CA PRO A 58 -14.80 -6.38 19.78
C PRO A 58 -13.57 -7.16 20.23
N THR A 59 -13.35 -8.35 19.69
CA THR A 59 -12.21 -9.22 20.05
C THR A 59 -10.98 -9.01 19.17
N VAL A 60 -11.14 -8.30 18.04
CA VAL A 60 -10.12 -8.11 17.01
C VAL A 60 -10.16 -6.67 16.50
N ALA A 61 -8.98 -6.10 16.27
CA ALA A 61 -8.78 -4.82 15.60
C ALA A 61 -7.88 -4.97 14.36
N LEU A 62 -8.21 -4.28 13.28
CA LEU A 62 -7.50 -4.31 12.00
C LEU A 62 -6.63 -3.05 11.86
N HIS A 63 -5.32 -3.19 11.67
CA HIS A 63 -4.45 -2.04 11.40
C HIS A 63 -4.78 -1.43 10.04
N VAL A 64 -4.87 -0.10 9.97
CA VAL A 64 -5.23 0.63 8.74
C VAL A 64 -4.29 1.80 8.39
N GLY A 65 -3.37 2.16 9.27
CA GLY A 65 -2.43 3.26 9.05
C GLY A 65 -1.84 3.83 10.33
N ALA A 66 -1.19 4.99 10.24
CA ALA A 66 -0.62 5.71 11.38
C ALA A 66 -0.70 7.24 11.20
N CYS A 67 -0.70 7.96 12.31
CA CYS A 67 -0.50 9.41 12.27
C CYS A 67 1.01 9.75 12.28
N SER A 68 1.43 10.51 11.27
CA SER A 68 2.81 10.96 11.05
C SER A 68 3.01 12.46 11.35
N HIS A 69 1.95 13.19 11.68
CA HIS A 69 1.95 14.64 11.77
C HIS A 69 2.14 15.17 13.22
N GLY A 70 3.25 15.89 13.44
CA GLY A 70 3.45 16.73 14.62
C GLY A 70 4.29 16.09 15.75
N ARG A 71 4.49 16.86 16.83
CA ARG A 71 5.40 16.54 17.95
C ARG A 71 4.92 15.43 18.90
N THR A 72 3.85 14.74 18.55
CA THR A 72 3.23 13.69 19.37
C THR A 72 3.82 12.34 18.96
N PRO A 73 4.16 11.42 19.88
CA PRO A 73 4.60 10.08 19.49
C PRO A 73 3.54 9.43 18.59
N GLY A 74 3.97 9.02 17.40
CA GLY A 74 3.08 8.52 16.34
C GLY A 74 2.22 7.37 16.83
N PHE A 75 0.91 7.50 16.67
CA PHE A 75 -0.05 6.48 17.06
C PHE A 75 -0.46 5.63 15.86
N GLN A 76 -0.67 4.35 16.12
CA GLN A 76 -1.18 3.40 15.12
C GLN A 76 -2.70 3.47 15.08
N LEU A 77 -3.27 3.53 13.87
CA LEU A 77 -4.71 3.53 13.64
C LEU A 77 -5.19 2.10 13.39
N TYR A 78 -6.21 1.71 14.14
CA TYR A 78 -6.94 0.47 13.91
C TYR A 78 -8.44 0.73 13.69
N ALA A 79 -9.06 -0.20 12.96
CA ALA A 79 -10.50 -0.30 12.77
C ALA A 79 -11.04 -1.45 13.62
N ILE A 80 -12.15 -1.20 14.33
CA ILE A 80 -12.91 -2.24 15.03
C ILE A 80 -14.36 -2.23 14.53
N VAL A 81 -14.87 -3.41 14.15
CA VAL A 81 -16.29 -3.59 13.87
C VAL A 81 -17.02 -3.85 15.19
N HIS A 82 -18.09 -3.10 15.45
CA HIS A 82 -18.88 -3.21 16.66
C HIS A 82 -20.38 -3.01 16.37
N GLY A 83 -21.21 -3.43 17.30
CA GLY A 83 -22.67 -3.44 17.17
C GLY A 83 -23.29 -4.30 18.26
N GLU A 84 -24.58 -4.52 18.16
CA GLU A 84 -25.22 -5.66 18.84
C GLU A 84 -24.91 -6.93 18.02
N PRO A 85 -25.00 -8.13 18.61
CA PRO A 85 -25.04 -9.32 17.78
C PRO A 85 -26.28 -9.21 16.90
N LEU A 86 -26.12 -9.41 15.59
CA LEU A 86 -27.09 -9.06 14.54
C LEU A 86 -27.14 -7.58 14.11
N THR A 87 -26.32 -6.64 14.61
CA THR A 87 -26.29 -5.23 14.10
C THR A 87 -24.88 -4.66 13.85
N TYR A 88 -23.89 -5.52 13.56
CA TYR A 88 -22.48 -5.18 13.27
C TYR A 88 -22.25 -4.33 11.99
N THR A 89 -22.78 -3.11 11.95
CA THR A 89 -22.63 -2.15 10.83
C THR A 89 -21.80 -0.93 11.20
N LYS A 90 -21.32 -0.84 12.46
CA LYS A 90 -20.57 0.32 12.96
C LYS A 90 -19.08 -0.04 13.01
N VAL A 91 -18.27 0.70 12.25
CA VAL A 91 -16.82 0.73 12.45
C VAL A 91 -16.47 1.91 13.33
N ALA A 92 -15.67 1.69 14.37
CA ALA A 92 -15.01 2.72 15.12
C ALA A 92 -13.51 2.71 14.83
N TRP A 93 -12.93 3.91 14.82
CA TRP A 93 -11.51 4.15 14.60
C TRP A 93 -10.84 4.34 15.95
N ILE A 94 -9.75 3.60 16.20
CA ILE A 94 -9.01 3.65 17.46
C ILE A 94 -7.54 3.94 17.21
N ALA A 95 -7.02 4.95 17.91
CA ALA A 95 -5.60 5.20 18.02
C ALA A 95 -5.04 4.37 19.18
N LYS A 96 -3.97 3.61 18.92
CA LYS A 96 -3.11 3.05 19.96
C LYS A 96 -1.95 4.01 20.19
N CYS A 97 -1.94 4.66 21.35
CA CYS A 97 -0.91 5.63 21.74
C CYS A 97 0.38 4.91 22.17
N GLY A 98 1.50 5.64 22.18
CA GLY A 98 2.81 5.09 22.55
C GLY A 98 2.95 4.64 24.01
N ASP A 99 2.03 5.06 24.88
CA ASP A 99 1.87 4.57 26.26
C ASP A 99 1.06 3.26 26.36
N GLY A 100 0.61 2.71 25.22
CA GLY A 100 -0.23 1.52 25.15
C GLY A 100 -1.72 1.78 25.35
N SER A 101 -2.14 3.02 25.64
CA SER A 101 -3.54 3.39 25.79
C SER A 101 -4.27 3.44 24.44
N TYR A 102 -5.60 3.28 24.48
CA TYR A 102 -6.47 3.38 23.31
C TYR A 102 -7.35 4.63 23.40
N LYS A 103 -7.48 5.34 22.28
CA LYS A 103 -8.36 6.51 22.14
C LYS A 103 -9.25 6.34 20.92
N ARG A 104 -10.54 6.62 21.04
CA ARG A 104 -11.44 6.61 19.88
C ARG A 104 -11.21 7.89 19.12
N LEU A 105 -10.92 7.79 17.82
CA LEU A 105 -10.80 8.95 16.97
C LEU A 105 -12.16 9.29 16.33
N PRO A 106 -12.56 10.57 16.33
CA PRO A 106 -13.68 11.03 15.54
C PRO A 106 -13.30 10.97 14.05
N VAL A 107 -14.31 10.94 13.17
CA VAL A 107 -14.10 10.86 11.71
C VAL A 107 -13.27 12.05 11.21
N GLN A 108 -13.41 13.20 11.86
CA GLN A 108 -12.73 14.46 11.59
C GLN A 108 -11.20 14.36 11.69
N GLU A 109 -10.66 13.50 12.56
CA GLU A 109 -9.21 13.35 12.77
C GLU A 109 -8.58 12.29 11.84
N LEU A 110 -9.35 11.74 10.89
CA LEU A 110 -8.82 10.83 9.87
C LEU A 110 -8.04 11.55 8.75
N ASP A 111 -8.06 12.87 8.72
CA ASP A 111 -7.37 13.69 7.72
C ASP A 111 -5.85 13.75 7.94
N ALA A 112 -5.42 13.71 9.21
CA ALA A 112 -4.02 13.63 9.63
C ALA A 112 -3.41 12.22 9.51
N ILE A 113 -4.18 11.22 9.06
CA ILE A 113 -3.75 9.83 9.00
C ILE A 113 -3.09 9.51 7.66
N THR A 114 -1.89 8.95 7.73
CA THR A 114 -1.30 8.21 6.62
C THR A 114 -1.85 6.80 6.66
N PHE A 115 -2.77 6.46 5.76
CA PHE A 115 -3.28 5.10 5.63
C PHE A 115 -2.21 4.18 5.04
N ASP A 116 -2.13 2.95 5.54
CA ASP A 116 -1.23 1.92 5.00
C ASP A 116 -1.88 1.24 3.79
N GLU A 117 -1.08 0.55 2.96
CA GLU A 117 -1.65 -0.40 1.99
C GLU A 117 -2.38 -1.55 2.73
N PRO A 118 -3.54 -2.01 2.23
CA PRO A 118 -4.17 -1.61 0.98
C PRO A 118 -5.06 -0.35 1.11
N PHE A 119 -5.39 0.09 2.32
CA PHE A 119 -6.36 1.17 2.59
C PHE A 119 -6.00 2.49 1.91
N SER A 120 -4.72 2.83 1.81
CA SER A 120 -4.19 3.97 1.05
C SER A 120 -4.72 4.05 -0.39
N MET A 121 -4.94 2.92 -1.06
CA MET A 121 -5.37 2.84 -2.46
C MET A 121 -6.87 3.10 -2.66
N CYS A 122 -7.69 2.99 -1.60
CA CYS A 122 -9.13 3.29 -1.67
C CYS A 122 -9.46 4.76 -1.29
N CYS A 123 -8.42 5.55 -0.99
CA CYS A 123 -8.50 6.95 -0.59
C CYS A 123 -8.40 7.90 -1.80
N ASP A 124 -9.37 8.80 -1.95
CA ASP A 124 -9.28 9.93 -2.90
C ASP A 124 -8.83 11.19 -2.12
N PRO A 125 -7.58 11.67 -2.27
CA PRO A 125 -7.09 12.84 -1.54
C PRO A 125 -7.78 14.16 -1.95
N LYS A 126 -8.68 14.16 -2.94
CA LYS A 126 -9.41 15.34 -3.41
C LYS A 126 -10.88 15.38 -2.97
N ASN A 127 -11.41 14.36 -2.28
CA ASN A 127 -12.82 14.30 -1.88
C ASN A 127 -13.04 14.07 -0.38
N LEU A 128 -14.13 14.67 0.12
CA LEU A 128 -14.47 14.78 1.54
C LEU A 128 -14.25 13.51 2.37
N LEU A 129 -13.70 13.74 3.57
CA LEU A 129 -13.47 12.79 4.66
C LEU A 129 -14.69 11.90 4.99
N GLU A 130 -15.90 12.40 4.78
CA GLU A 130 -17.14 11.64 4.95
C GLU A 130 -17.28 10.51 3.91
N THR A 131 -16.90 10.77 2.66
CA THR A 131 -16.89 9.76 1.58
C THR A 131 -15.79 8.73 1.82
N LEU A 132 -14.63 9.20 2.28
CA LEU A 132 -13.50 8.35 2.68
C LEU A 132 -13.91 7.33 3.76
N ASN A 133 -14.50 7.83 4.85
CA ASN A 133 -14.99 7.04 5.97
C ASN A 133 -16.04 6.00 5.54
N LYS A 134 -16.96 6.34 4.62
CA LYS A 134 -17.98 5.39 4.13
C LYS A 134 -17.39 4.26 3.29
N ARG A 135 -16.39 4.54 2.43
CA ARG A 135 -15.67 3.50 1.66
C ARG A 135 -14.81 2.62 2.54
N LEU A 136 -13.99 3.23 3.41
CA LEU A 136 -13.16 2.52 4.37
C LEU A 136 -14.00 1.60 5.26
N LYS A 137 -15.18 2.05 5.72
CA LYS A 137 -16.15 1.20 6.44
C LYS A 137 -16.56 -0.03 5.66
N ALA A 138 -16.96 0.12 4.40
CA ALA A 138 -17.38 -1.01 3.58
C ALA A 138 -16.22 -2.01 3.33
N VAL A 139 -15.00 -1.50 3.10
CA VAL A 139 -13.79 -2.33 2.93
C VAL A 139 -13.43 -3.06 4.22
N VAL A 140 -13.46 -2.38 5.37
CA VAL A 140 -13.21 -2.99 6.70
C VAL A 140 -14.24 -4.09 7.00
N CYS A 141 -15.54 -3.83 6.82
CA CYS A 141 -16.57 -4.84 7.05
C CYS A 141 -16.40 -6.06 6.12
N PHE A 142 -16.01 -5.85 4.85
CA PHE A 142 -15.67 -6.94 3.94
C PHE A 142 -14.47 -7.76 4.44
N TYR A 143 -13.39 -7.14 4.89
CA TYR A 143 -12.22 -7.87 5.39
C TYR A 143 -12.46 -8.59 6.72
N PHE A 144 -13.31 -8.06 7.61
CA PHE A 144 -13.74 -8.79 8.81
C PHE A 144 -14.58 -10.04 8.46
N LEU A 145 -15.43 -9.98 7.42
CA LEU A 145 -16.08 -11.18 6.87
C LEU A 145 -15.06 -12.16 6.28
N ALA A 146 -14.13 -11.66 5.44
CA ALA A 146 -13.16 -12.49 4.73
C ALA A 146 -12.21 -13.24 5.69
N ALA A 147 -11.76 -12.57 6.76
CA ALA A 147 -10.94 -13.14 7.83
C ALA A 147 -11.71 -13.99 8.84
N ASN A 148 -13.02 -14.21 8.64
CA ASN A 148 -13.90 -14.95 9.56
C ASN A 148 -13.87 -14.38 11.01
N HIS A 149 -13.66 -13.07 11.14
CA HIS A 149 -13.81 -12.31 12.39
C HIS A 149 -15.25 -11.78 12.58
N LEU A 150 -16.07 -11.88 11.54
CA LEU A 150 -17.48 -11.56 11.52
C LEU A 150 -18.20 -12.61 10.65
N ASN A 151 -19.29 -13.18 11.16
CA ASN A 151 -20.07 -14.17 10.39
C ASN A 151 -20.97 -13.48 9.35
N GLU A 152 -21.66 -12.41 9.78
CA GLU A 152 -22.60 -11.63 8.98
C GLU A 152 -22.84 -10.24 9.58
N PHE A 153 -23.35 -9.30 8.78
CA PHE A 153 -23.91 -8.03 9.25
C PHE A 153 -25.23 -7.70 8.54
N LEU A 154 -26.07 -6.85 9.14
CA LEU A 154 -27.35 -6.46 8.54
C LEU A 154 -27.18 -5.65 7.24
N PRO A 155 -28.19 -5.68 6.34
CA PRO A 155 -28.27 -4.79 5.19
C PRO A 155 -27.98 -3.32 5.54
N ASP A 156 -26.85 -2.81 5.04
CA ASP A 156 -26.62 -1.38 4.88
C ASP A 156 -26.77 -1.03 3.39
N ALA A 157 -27.63 -0.05 3.09
CA ALA A 157 -27.87 0.44 1.74
C ALA A 157 -26.65 1.21 1.18
N ALA A 158 -25.78 1.76 2.04
CA ALA A 158 -24.54 2.39 1.62
C ALA A 158 -23.46 1.35 1.28
N PHE A 159 -23.32 0.28 2.08
CA PHE A 159 -22.28 -0.76 1.92
C PHE A 159 -22.07 -1.22 0.48
N GLN A 160 -23.12 -1.60 -0.25
CA GLN A 160 -23.00 -2.09 -1.63
C GLN A 160 -22.44 -1.04 -2.59
N ASN A 161 -22.91 0.20 -2.47
CA ASN A 161 -22.44 1.29 -3.32
C ASN A 161 -20.98 1.65 -3.02
N GLU A 162 -20.61 1.67 -1.74
CA GLU A 162 -19.28 2.08 -1.31
C GLU A 162 -18.23 0.96 -1.43
N LEU A 163 -18.58 -0.31 -1.26
CA LEU A 163 -17.70 -1.44 -1.60
C LEU A 163 -17.42 -1.49 -3.10
N ARG A 164 -18.45 -1.36 -3.95
CA ARG A 164 -18.26 -1.29 -5.41
C ARG A 164 -17.38 -0.11 -5.81
N ARG A 165 -17.59 1.06 -5.20
CA ARG A 165 -16.73 2.24 -5.40
C ARG A 165 -15.29 1.95 -4.97
N ALA A 166 -15.07 1.34 -3.80
CA ALA A 166 -13.74 0.99 -3.34
C ALA A 166 -13.03 0.02 -4.30
N CYS A 167 -13.70 -1.03 -4.78
CA CYS A 167 -13.13 -1.98 -5.75
C CYS A 167 -12.68 -1.29 -7.05
N ALA A 168 -13.51 -0.39 -7.60
CA ALA A 168 -13.15 0.40 -8.78
C ALA A 168 -11.95 1.33 -8.51
N TRP A 169 -11.84 1.88 -7.29
CA TRP A 169 -10.67 2.66 -6.88
C TRP A 169 -9.41 1.80 -6.81
N TYR A 170 -9.48 0.61 -6.19
CA TYR A 170 -8.37 -0.36 -6.18
C TYR A 170 -7.88 -0.68 -7.59
N ASN A 171 -8.77 -1.02 -8.51
CA ASN A 171 -8.41 -1.28 -9.90
C ASN A 171 -7.70 -0.06 -10.54
N SER A 172 -8.22 1.16 -10.36
CA SER A 172 -7.59 2.38 -10.89
C SER A 172 -6.26 2.76 -10.21
N GLY A 173 -6.07 2.39 -8.95
CA GLY A 173 -4.83 2.57 -8.19
C GLY A 173 -3.75 1.58 -8.64
N SER A 174 -4.12 0.30 -8.76
CA SER A 174 -3.27 -0.74 -9.32
C SER A 174 -2.82 -0.41 -10.74
N GLN A 175 -3.73 0.05 -11.62
CA GLN A 175 -3.38 0.45 -12.98
C GLN A 175 -2.29 1.54 -13.01
N LYS A 176 -2.36 2.54 -12.12
CA LYS A 176 -1.32 3.58 -12.02
C LYS A 176 0.02 3.04 -11.50
N GLN A 177 -0.01 2.11 -10.54
CA GLN A 177 1.20 1.43 -10.07
C GLN A 177 1.82 0.56 -11.18
N ASP A 178 1.00 -0.20 -11.91
CA ASP A 178 1.40 -1.03 -13.06
C ASP A 178 2.02 -0.18 -14.19
N GLU A 179 1.39 0.95 -14.55
CA GLU A 179 1.91 1.93 -15.52
C GLU A 179 3.25 2.53 -15.08
N GLN A 180 3.38 2.92 -13.81
CA GLN A 180 4.59 3.51 -13.26
C GLN A 180 5.74 2.48 -13.16
N ALA A 181 5.43 1.22 -12.84
CA ALA A 181 6.39 0.11 -12.87
C ALA A 181 6.85 -0.20 -14.30
N ALA A 182 5.95 -0.21 -15.28
CA ALA A 182 6.28 -0.41 -16.69
C ALA A 182 7.18 0.71 -17.23
N LEU A 183 6.92 1.98 -16.87
CA LEU A 183 7.79 3.11 -17.18
C LEU A 183 9.18 2.96 -16.55
N LEU A 184 9.28 2.49 -15.30
CA LEU A 184 10.57 2.25 -14.65
C LEU A 184 11.38 1.13 -15.33
N GLN A 185 10.71 0.05 -15.74
CA GLN A 185 11.34 -1.03 -16.51
C GLN A 185 11.83 -0.55 -17.89
N LEU A 186 11.04 0.28 -18.58
CA LEU A 186 11.44 0.91 -19.84
C LEU A 186 12.67 1.80 -19.66
N GLN A 187 12.70 2.65 -18.62
CA GLN A 187 13.87 3.50 -18.32
C GLN A 187 15.13 2.68 -18.02
N ASN A 188 15.01 1.58 -17.27
CA ASN A 188 16.14 0.70 -16.99
C ASN A 188 16.63 0.01 -18.28
N LYS A 189 15.72 -0.46 -19.14
CA LYS A 189 16.06 -1.08 -20.42
C LYS A 189 16.74 -0.10 -21.38
N VAL A 190 16.31 1.16 -21.42
CA VAL A 190 16.98 2.23 -22.19
C VAL A 190 18.39 2.47 -21.65
N LYS A 191 18.59 2.56 -20.33
CA LYS A 191 19.93 2.71 -19.73
C LYS A 191 20.87 1.55 -20.06
N THR A 192 20.36 0.31 -20.07
CA THR A 192 21.15 -0.86 -20.50
C THR A 192 21.54 -0.74 -21.97
N LEU A 193 20.60 -0.46 -22.87
CA LEU A 193 20.88 -0.31 -24.30
C LEU A 193 21.84 0.86 -24.61
N GLU A 194 21.77 1.96 -23.85
CA GLU A 194 22.75 3.05 -23.94
C GLU A 194 24.14 2.63 -23.47
N ALA A 195 24.24 1.83 -22.40
CA ALA A 195 25.52 1.32 -21.91
C ALA A 195 26.15 0.34 -22.92
N ASP A 196 25.34 -0.56 -23.49
CA ASP A 196 25.77 -1.52 -24.52
C ASP A 196 26.23 -0.78 -25.80
N LEU A 197 25.49 0.25 -26.23
CA LEU A 197 25.87 1.08 -27.38
C LEU A 197 27.17 1.87 -27.12
N ARG A 198 27.38 2.39 -25.90
CA ARG A 198 28.65 3.03 -25.51
C ARG A 198 29.81 2.05 -25.46
N ALA A 199 29.59 0.81 -25.01
CA ALA A 199 30.61 -0.24 -25.04
C ALA A 199 30.99 -0.60 -26.49
N ALA A 200 30.00 -0.81 -27.37
CA ALA A 200 30.22 -1.14 -28.78
C ALA A 200 30.95 -0.01 -29.56
N THR A 201 30.57 1.25 -29.31
CA THR A 201 31.19 2.42 -29.98
C THR A 201 32.54 2.79 -29.36
N GLY A 202 32.71 2.66 -28.04
CA GLY A 202 33.97 2.90 -27.35
C GLY A 202 35.08 1.90 -27.73
N SER A 203 34.73 0.64 -28.03
CA SER A 203 35.69 -0.36 -28.51
C SER A 203 36.17 -0.13 -29.95
N SER A 204 35.51 0.73 -30.73
CA SER A 204 35.95 1.04 -32.10
C SER A 204 37.05 2.11 -32.17
N ALA A 205 37.23 2.89 -31.10
CA ALA A 205 38.22 3.98 -31.06
C ALA A 205 39.66 3.51 -30.75
N SER A 206 39.84 2.32 -30.18
CA SER A 206 41.14 1.83 -29.68
C SER A 206 41.98 1.04 -30.69
N ASN A 207 41.41 0.60 -31.82
CA ASN A 207 42.14 -0.16 -32.85
C ASN A 207 42.68 0.66 -34.03
N ALA A 208 42.32 1.95 -34.16
CA ALA A 208 42.71 2.77 -35.32
C ALA A 208 44.10 3.45 -35.20
N ASN A 209 44.78 3.35 -34.05
CA ASN A 209 45.95 4.19 -33.74
C ASN A 209 47.21 3.42 -33.32
N ARG A 210 47.37 2.15 -33.74
CA ARG A 210 48.53 1.31 -33.37
C ARG A 210 49.51 0.97 -34.48
N ASP A 211 49.19 1.25 -35.75
CA ASP A 211 50.03 0.86 -36.90
C ASP A 211 50.95 1.97 -37.46
N ASN A 212 50.90 3.21 -36.93
CA ASN A 212 51.63 4.35 -37.49
C ASN A 212 52.83 4.87 -36.66
N GLN A 213 53.38 4.04 -35.74
CA GLN A 213 54.61 4.36 -35.00
C GLN A 213 55.64 3.20 -35.03
N ARG A 214 56.05 2.79 -36.23
CA ARG A 214 57.23 1.93 -36.44
C ARG A 214 58.08 2.35 -37.66
N GLN A 215 58.38 3.64 -37.80
CA GLN A 215 59.44 4.15 -38.70
C GLN A 215 59.94 5.52 -38.21
N SER A 216 61.25 5.79 -38.39
CA SER A 216 62.03 6.91 -37.81
C SER A 216 62.29 6.78 -36.29
N SER A 217 63.49 6.99 -35.72
CA SER A 217 64.85 7.29 -36.22
C SER A 217 65.85 6.40 -35.45
N ARG A 218 66.91 5.83 -36.02
CA ARG A 218 68.15 6.44 -36.56
C ARG A 218 69.06 7.10 -35.49
N GLU A 219 70.20 6.44 -35.24
CA GLU A 219 71.54 6.95 -34.88
C GLU A 219 71.75 7.92 -33.71
N GLY A 220 72.69 7.57 -32.80
CA GLY A 220 73.37 8.50 -31.88
C GLY A 220 73.14 8.26 -30.38
N GLY A 221 74.10 7.64 -29.70
CA GLY A 221 74.27 7.78 -28.23
C GLY A 221 75.28 8.89 -27.89
N PRO A 222 75.96 8.86 -26.73
CA PRO A 222 75.81 7.95 -25.57
C PRO A 222 75.81 8.71 -24.20
N GLU A 223 75.93 7.96 -23.08
CA GLU A 223 76.43 8.43 -21.74
C GLU A 223 75.59 9.54 -21.01
N ILE A 224 75.59 9.81 -19.69
CA ILE A 224 76.20 9.36 -18.41
C ILE A 224 75.28 9.97 -17.29
N VAL A 225 75.10 9.53 -16.02
CA VAL A 225 75.27 8.26 -15.28
C VAL A 225 74.68 8.42 -13.84
N HIS A 226 74.61 7.36 -13.01
CA HIS A 226 74.28 7.34 -11.55
C HIS A 226 72.83 7.62 -11.09
N GLU A 227 72.21 6.69 -10.33
CA GLU A 227 72.01 6.68 -8.85
C GLU A 227 71.10 7.80 -8.31
N GLY A 228 70.14 7.53 -7.42
CA GLY A 228 69.73 6.27 -6.80
C GLY A 228 68.91 6.54 -5.53
N SER A 229 68.38 5.49 -4.90
CA SER A 229 67.78 5.54 -3.54
C SER A 229 66.52 6.42 -3.36
N SER A 230 65.73 6.31 -2.28
CA SER A 230 65.38 5.15 -1.44
C SER A 230 64.21 5.55 -0.52
N ASN A 231 63.33 4.59 -0.23
CA ASN A 231 62.50 4.48 0.98
C ASN A 231 61.43 5.53 1.35
N ARG A 232 60.31 4.97 1.87
CA ARG A 232 59.56 5.31 3.10
C ARG A 232 59.50 6.80 3.51
N GLY A 233 58.34 7.43 3.67
CA GLY A 233 57.00 6.91 3.91
C GLY A 233 56.54 7.14 5.35
N LYS A 234 55.38 7.78 5.48
CA LYS A 234 54.42 7.75 6.59
C LYS A 234 53.13 8.40 6.11
#